data_AF-A0A9D4G5V9-F1
#
_entry.id   AF-A0A9D4G5V9-F1
#
_cell.length_a   1.000
_cell.length_b   1.000
_cell.length_c   1.000
_cell.angle_alpha   90.00
_cell.angle_beta   90.00
_cell.angle_gamma   90.00
#
_symmetry.space_group_name_H-M   'P 1'
#
loop_
_entity.id
_entity.type
_entity.pdbx_description
1 polymer ?
#
loop_
_entity_poly.entity_id
_entity_poly.type
_entity_poly.pdbx_seq_one_letter_code
_entity_poly.pdbx_strand_id
1 'polypeptide(L)'
;MSVRLTPGVQLMSVFENATTTNFTCASSIGRPTPIIHWYLDNYSSDNFTDDVDITSHSTNSTSGDMTISSCILVPSMYYHGQRIYCNAMNGYGRIIADFTPLINILRKC
;
A
#
# COMPACT_ATOMS: atom_id res chain seq x y z
N MET A 1 17.73 -4.37 -1.73
CA MET A 1 16.28 -4.42 -1.51
C MET A 1 15.77 -3.00 -1.40
N SER A 2 14.73 -2.64 -2.13
CA SER A 2 14.07 -1.34 -2.03
C SER A 2 12.55 -1.54 -2.09
N VAL A 3 11.79 -0.68 -1.44
CA VAL A 3 10.32 -0.73 -1.49
C VAL A 3 9.81 0.54 -2.12
N ARG A 4 8.94 0.39 -3.13
CA ARG A 4 8.31 1.50 -3.81
C ARG A 4 6.81 1.37 -3.71
N LEU A 5 6.18 2.43 -3.21
CA LEU A 5 4.75 2.61 -3.31
C LEU A 5 4.48 3.42 -4.58
N THR A 6 3.80 2.82 -5.54
CA THR A 6 3.30 3.50 -6.72
C THR A 6 1.79 3.65 -6.54
N PRO A 7 1.33 4.77 -5.97
CA PRO A 7 -0.02 5.23 -6.27
C PRO A 7 -0.06 5.66 -7.73
N GLY A 8 -1.23 5.55 -8.38
CA GLY A 8 -1.40 6.12 -9.72
C GLY A 8 -1.14 7.64 -9.80
N VAL A 9 -0.99 8.34 -8.66
CA VAL A 9 -0.80 9.80 -8.55
C VAL A 9 -0.06 10.18 -7.25
N GLN A 10 0.78 11.23 -7.26
CA GLN A 10 1.58 11.75 -6.14
C GLN A 10 0.77 12.50 -5.06
N LEU A 11 -0.48 12.85 -5.32
CA LEU A 11 -1.45 13.30 -4.31
C LEU A 11 -2.76 12.62 -4.64
N MET A 12 -3.25 11.79 -3.73
CA MET A 12 -4.41 10.97 -4.03
C MET A 12 -5.68 11.72 -3.65
N SER A 13 -6.19 12.52 -4.58
CA SER A 13 -7.53 13.09 -4.47
C SER A 13 -8.56 12.11 -5.03
N VAL A 14 -9.50 11.67 -4.20
CA VAL A 14 -10.58 10.77 -4.62
C VAL A 14 -11.90 11.31 -4.09
N PHE A 15 -12.97 11.19 -4.86
CA PHE A 15 -14.29 11.59 -4.38
C PHE A 15 -14.86 10.57 -3.38
N GLU A 16 -15.54 11.05 -2.36
CA GLU A 16 -16.36 10.24 -1.46
C GLU A 16 -17.36 9.40 -2.29
N ASN A 17 -17.50 8.10 -1.96
CA ASN A 17 -18.31 7.12 -2.69
C ASN A 17 -17.86 6.82 -4.14
N ALA A 18 -16.61 7.15 -4.52
CA ALA A 18 -16.02 6.57 -5.73
C ALA A 18 -15.84 5.05 -5.57
N THR A 19 -15.72 4.31 -6.68
CA THR A 19 -15.84 2.86 -6.66
C THR A 19 -14.77 2.18 -5.82
N THR A 20 -13.50 2.39 -6.11
CA THR A 20 -12.35 1.92 -5.32
C THR A 20 -11.10 2.68 -5.73
N THR A 21 -10.09 2.72 -4.86
CA THR A 21 -8.76 3.22 -5.20
C THR A 21 -7.71 2.15 -4.92
N ASN A 22 -6.81 1.92 -5.89
CA ASN A 22 -5.78 0.89 -5.81
C ASN A 22 -4.40 1.49 -5.55
N PHE A 23 -3.72 0.98 -4.53
CA PHE A 23 -2.34 1.27 -4.19
C PHE A 23 -1.47 0.05 -4.44
N THR A 24 -0.43 0.21 -5.25
CA THR A 24 0.52 -0.88 -5.49
C THR A 24 1.82 -0.64 -4.76
N CYS A 25 2.25 -1.63 -4.00
CA CYS A 25 3.55 -1.67 -3.35
C CYS A 25 4.41 -2.77 -3.99
N ALA A 26 5.63 -2.43 -4.38
CA ALA A 26 6.58 -3.39 -4.94
C ALA A 26 7.89 -3.38 -4.14
N SER A 27 8.32 -4.56 -3.70
CA SER A 27 9.65 -4.78 -3.13
C SER A 27 10.58 -5.37 -4.18
N SER A 28 11.66 -4.66 -4.49
CA SER A 28 12.70 -5.16 -5.37
C SER A 28 13.61 -6.14 -4.63
N ILE A 29 13.86 -7.30 -5.25
CA ILE A 29 14.93 -8.26 -4.95
C ILE A 29 15.14 -8.45 -3.43
N GLY A 30 14.38 -9.37 -2.84
CA GLY A 30 14.57 -9.84 -1.47
C GLY A 30 14.82 -11.33 -1.44
N ARG A 31 15.89 -11.77 -0.76
CA ARG A 31 16.12 -13.18 -0.43
C ARG A 31 16.38 -13.29 1.07
N PRO A 32 15.56 -14.02 1.84
CA PRO A 32 14.31 -14.69 1.46
C PRO A 32 13.26 -13.74 0.89
N THR A 33 12.26 -14.29 0.19
CA THR A 33 11.11 -13.55 -0.37
C THR A 33 10.51 -12.63 0.69
N PRO A 34 10.37 -11.32 0.41
CA PRO A 34 9.77 -10.40 1.35
C PRO A 34 8.26 -10.56 1.44
N ILE A 35 7.74 -10.33 2.64
CA ILE A 35 6.32 -10.12 2.90
C ILE A 35 6.07 -8.62 2.91
N ILE A 36 5.00 -8.18 2.25
CA ILE A 36 4.58 -6.78 2.28
C ILE A 36 3.51 -6.61 3.36
N HIS A 37 3.69 -5.63 4.25
CA HIS A 37 2.65 -5.20 5.18
C HIS A 37 2.20 -3.77 4.87
N TRP A 38 0.90 -3.53 4.99
CA TRP A 38 0.28 -2.24 4.77
C TRP A 38 -0.05 -1.54 6.07
N TYR A 39 0.01 -0.21 6.03
CA TYR A 39 -0.30 0.65 7.16
C TYR A 39 -1.11 1.85 6.69
N LEU A 40 -2.10 2.20 7.50
CA LEU A 40 -2.82 3.46 7.48
C LEU A 40 -2.46 4.21 8.76
N ASP A 41 -1.72 5.30 8.62
CA ASP A 41 -0.99 5.95 9.70
C ASP A 41 -0.23 4.92 10.55
N ASN A 42 -0.61 4.73 11.82
CA ASN A 42 0.04 3.78 12.72
C ASN A 42 -0.70 2.44 12.85
N TYR A 43 -1.80 2.24 12.10
CA TYR A 43 -2.61 1.02 12.15
C TYR A 43 -2.12 0.04 11.08
N SER A 44 -1.87 -1.22 11.48
CA SER A 44 -1.56 -2.29 10.54
C SER A 44 -2.81 -2.72 9.76
N SER A 45 -2.58 -3.38 8.62
CA SER A 45 -3.62 -4.04 7.81
C SER A 45 -4.58 -4.92 8.59
N ASP A 46 -4.16 -5.48 9.73
CA ASP A 46 -5.00 -6.33 10.58
C ASP A 46 -6.14 -5.56 11.26
N ASN A 47 -6.03 -4.22 11.31
CA ASN A 47 -7.01 -3.31 11.91
C ASN A 47 -7.75 -2.49 10.85
N PHE A 48 -7.63 -2.84 9.57
CA PHE A 48 -8.38 -2.14 8.53
C PHE A 48 -9.87 -2.53 8.64
N THR A 49 -10.76 -1.60 8.29
CA THR A 49 -12.19 -1.89 8.22
C THR A 49 -12.51 -2.71 6.98
N ASP A 50 -13.71 -3.27 6.91
CA ASP A 50 -14.21 -4.04 5.74
C ASP A 50 -14.22 -3.23 4.43
N ASP A 51 -13.99 -1.91 4.49
CA ASP A 51 -13.86 -1.03 3.33
C ASP A 51 -12.48 -1.10 2.65
N VAL A 52 -11.56 -1.94 3.16
CA VAL A 52 -10.21 -2.10 2.61
C VAL A 52 -9.89 -3.56 2.32
N ASP A 53 -9.66 -3.85 1.04
CA ASP A 53 -9.23 -5.16 0.56
C ASP A 53 -7.73 -5.16 0.26
N ILE A 54 -6.99 -6.12 0.83
CA ILE A 54 -5.57 -6.30 0.55
C ILE A 54 -5.37 -7.59 -0.23
N THR A 55 -4.66 -7.48 -1.35
CA THR A 55 -4.22 -8.63 -2.13
C THR A 55 -2.69 -8.59 -2.28
N SER A 56 -2.02 -9.72 -2.08
CA SER A 56 -0.56 -9.82 -2.19
C SER A 56 -0.17 -10.93 -3.13
N HIS A 57 0.72 -10.64 -4.08
CA HIS A 57 1.24 -11.58 -5.06
C HIS A 57 2.78 -11.54 -5.07
N SER A 58 3.42 -12.67 -4.74
CA SER A 58 4.87 -12.83 -4.89
C SER A 58 5.19 -13.41 -6.27
N THR A 59 6.10 -12.78 -7.00
CA THR A 59 6.64 -13.30 -8.25
C THR A 59 8.10 -13.67 -8.07
N ASN A 60 8.41 -14.96 -8.22
CA ASN A 60 9.79 -15.42 -8.27
C ASN A 60 10.39 -14.99 -9.61
N SER A 61 11.30 -14.02 -9.58
CA SER A 61 12.08 -13.66 -10.77
C SER A 61 13.46 -14.32 -10.70
N THR A 62 14.03 -14.65 -11.86
CA THR A 62 15.37 -15.25 -11.96
C THR A 62 16.48 -14.35 -11.38
N SER A 63 16.23 -13.05 -11.17
CA SER A 63 17.16 -12.07 -10.58
C SER A 63 16.94 -11.81 -9.08
N GLY A 64 16.02 -12.51 -8.42
CA GLY A 64 15.66 -12.33 -7.00
C GLY A 64 14.14 -12.39 -6.80
N ASP A 65 13.66 -12.65 -5.59
CA ASP A 65 12.21 -12.70 -5.37
C ASP A 65 11.68 -11.28 -5.27
N MET A 66 10.68 -10.97 -6.10
CA MET A 66 9.95 -9.72 -6.08
C MET A 66 8.59 -9.98 -5.46
N THR A 67 8.17 -9.10 -4.57
CA THR A 67 6.81 -9.15 -4.01
C THR A 67 6.08 -7.89 -4.43
N ILE A 68 4.87 -8.07 -4.95
CA ILE A 68 3.97 -6.99 -5.34
C ILE A 68 2.68 -7.18 -4.53
N SER A 69 2.22 -6.14 -3.86
CA SER A 69 0.93 -6.17 -3.16
C SER A 69 0.11 -4.97 -3.60
N SER A 70 -1.20 -5.18 -3.68
CA SER A 70 -2.20 -4.18 -3.99
C SER A 70 -3.12 -4.00 -2.80
N CYS A 71 -3.27 -2.77 -2.32
CA CYS A 71 -4.26 -2.38 -1.32
C CYS A 71 -5.37 -1.61 -2.04
N ILE A 72 -6.60 -2.09 -1.95
CA ILE A 72 -7.78 -1.51 -2.58
C ILE A 72 -8.63 -0.92 -1.46
N LEU A 73 -8.86 0.39 -1.52
CA LEU A 73 -9.59 1.13 -0.50
C LEU A 73 -10.87 1.71 -1.11
N VAL A 74 -12.01 1.49 -0.45
CA VAL A 74 -13.26 2.20 -0.75
C VAL A 74 -13.19 3.60 -0.13
N PRO A 75 -13.25 4.66 -0.94
CA PRO A 75 -13.12 6.04 -0.47
C PRO A 75 -14.22 6.45 0.52
N SER A 76 -13.81 6.74 1.75
CA SER A 76 -14.66 7.23 2.85
C SER A 76 -13.97 8.40 3.55
N MET A 77 -14.76 9.36 4.04
CA MET A 77 -14.24 10.51 4.80
C MET A 77 -13.46 10.13 6.05
N TYR A 78 -13.65 8.92 6.58
CA TYR A 78 -12.81 8.37 7.64
C TYR A 78 -11.31 8.42 7.29
N TYR A 79 -10.96 8.12 6.03
CA TYR A 79 -9.57 8.06 5.57
C TYR A 79 -8.98 9.41 5.17
N HIS A 80 -9.76 10.49 5.17
CA HIS A 80 -9.28 11.80 4.78
C HIS A 80 -8.14 12.28 5.70
N GLY A 81 -7.00 12.65 5.11
CA GLY A 81 -5.82 13.12 5.82
C GLY A 81 -4.95 12.01 6.42
N GLN A 82 -5.35 10.74 6.31
CA GLN A 82 -4.52 9.62 6.76
C GLN A 82 -3.38 9.35 5.76
N ARG A 83 -2.23 8.87 6.26
CA ARG A 83 -1.11 8.43 5.43
C ARG A 83 -1.22 6.95 5.12
N ILE A 84 -0.97 6.58 3.89
CA ILE A 84 -0.84 5.17 3.52
C ILE A 84 0.60 4.86 3.13
N TYR A 85 1.10 3.74 3.64
CA TYR A 85 2.41 3.24 3.25
C TYR A 85 2.47 1.73 3.38
N CYS A 86 3.49 1.16 2.76
CA CYS A 86 3.81 -0.25 2.89
C CYS A 86 5.24 -0.41 3.39
N ASN A 87 5.48 -1.54 4.05
CA ASN A 87 6.83 -2.03 4.31
C ASN A 87 7.03 -3.37 3.60
N ALA A 88 8.29 -3.72 3.34
CA ALA A 88 8.67 -5.08 2.99
C ALA A 88 9.60 -5.61 4.07
N MET A 89 9.30 -6.82 4.55
CA MET A 89 10.07 -7.48 5.59
C MET A 89 10.48 -8.87 5.13
N ASN A 90 11.72 -9.24 5.39
CA ASN A 90 12.22 -10.60 5.23
C ASN A 90 13.02 -11.01 6.48
N GLY A 91 13.59 -12.22 6.46
CA GLY A 91 14.39 -12.73 7.59
C GLY A 91 15.62 -11.90 7.98
N TYR A 92 16.00 -10.89 7.18
CA TYR A 92 17.17 -10.03 7.43
C TYR A 92 16.83 -8.59 7.82
N GLY A 93 15.59 -8.15 7.65
CA GLY A 93 15.21 -6.79 8.02
C GLY A 93 13.94 -6.27 7.36
N ARG A 94 13.71 -4.98 7.56
CA ARG A 94 12.51 -4.24 7.12
C ARG A 94 12.89 -2.97 6.38
N ILE A 95 12.23 -2.70 5.27
CA ILE A 95 12.34 -1.45 4.49
C ILE A 95 10.95 -0.86 4.30
N ILE A 96 10.83 0.45 4.46
CA ILE A 96 9.57 1.20 4.28
C ILE A 96 9.59 1.83 2.88
N ALA A 97 8.41 2.00 2.27
CA ALA A 97 8.30 2.71 1.00
C ALA A 97 8.83 4.15 1.08
N ASP A 98 9.58 4.55 0.06
CA ASP A 98 10.16 5.91 -0.03
C ASP A 98 9.10 7.01 -0.14
N PHE A 99 7.87 6.66 -0.54
CA PHE A 99 6.77 7.59 -0.75
C PHE A 99 5.54 7.21 0.09
N THR A 100 5.02 8.16 0.86
CA THR A 100 3.91 7.99 1.81
C THR A 100 2.84 9.08 1.59
N PRO A 101 1.94 8.93 0.61
CA PRO A 101 0.95 9.95 0.30
C PRO A 101 -0.10 10.10 1.40
N LEU A 102 -0.62 11.33 1.53
CA LEU A 102 -1.87 11.59 2.24
C LEU A 102 -3.05 11.25 1.33
N ILE A 103 -4.08 10.62 1.92
CA ILE A 103 -5.35 10.36 1.26
C ILE A 103 -6.20 11.63 1.35
N ASN A 104 -6.56 12.21 0.21
CA ASN A 104 -7.42 13.39 0.14
C ASN A 104 -8.80 13.01 -0.39
N ILE A 105 -9.79 12.92 0.49
CA ILE A 105 -11.18 12.62 0.10
C ILE A 105 -11.96 13.91 -0.14
N LEU A 106 -12.55 14.04 -1.33
CA LEU A 106 -13.33 15.21 -1.76
C LEU A 106 -14.83 14.89 -1.69
N ARG A 107 -15.64 15.79 -1.12
CA ARG A 107 -17.11 15.71 -1.26
C ARG A 107 -17.52 16.17 -2.65
N LYS A 108 -18.47 15.47 -3.27
CA LYS A 108 -19.23 16.05 -4.39
C LYS A 108 -20.23 17.04 -3.80
N CYS A 109 -20.14 18.30 -4.21
CA CYS A 109 -21.13 19.32 -3.92
C CYS A 109 -22.40 19.09 -4.74
#